data_AF-A0ABD0PZU9-F1
#
_entry.id   AF-A0ABD0PZU9-F1
#
_cell.length_a   1.000
_cell.length_b   1.000
_cell.length_c   1.000
_cell.angle_alpha   90.00
_cell.angle_beta   90.00
_cell.angle_gamma   90.00
#
_symmetry.space_group_name_H-M   'P 1'
#
loop_
_entity.id
_entity.type
_entity.pdbx_description
1 polymer ?
#
loop_
_entity_poly.entity_id
_entity_poly.type
_entity_poly.pdbx_seq_one_letter_code
_entity_poly.pdbx_strand_id
1 'polypeptide(L)'
;MGTPSRFAHPAIRPDLYQLPEEPSEWALPNGSAVRLWFALRYQQEREQLVVSLLRAANLPVQCQGNVTLVKLQLLPSDDRRHRQAKARRKGCHPQFNDTFVFQ
;
A
#
# COMPACT_ATOMS: atom_id res chain seq x y z
N MET A 1 34.68 22.01 -39.42
CA MET A 1 33.21 22.04 -39.45
C MET A 1 32.69 20.80 -38.73
N GLY A 2 32.58 20.83 -37.40
CA GLY A 2 32.07 19.71 -36.60
C GLY A 2 30.61 19.97 -36.26
N THR A 3 29.71 19.05 -36.59
CA THR A 3 28.29 19.13 -36.24
C THR A 3 28.12 18.85 -34.74
N PRO A 4 27.34 19.65 -33.99
CA PRO A 4 27.10 19.39 -32.58
C PRO A 4 26.13 18.21 -32.44
N SER A 5 26.57 17.18 -31.71
CA SER A 5 25.74 16.05 -31.30
C SER A 5 24.62 16.55 -30.39
N ARG A 6 23.38 16.38 -30.86
CA ARG A 6 22.16 16.79 -30.14
C ARG A 6 21.91 15.77 -29.04
N PHE A 7 22.25 16.09 -27.79
CA PHE A 7 21.84 15.28 -26.65
C PHE A 7 20.30 15.25 -26.60
N ALA A 8 19.73 14.10 -26.89
CA ALA A 8 18.30 13.87 -26.77
C ALA A 8 17.91 14.08 -25.30
N HIS A 9 16.97 15.00 -25.06
CA HIS A 9 16.38 15.20 -23.74
C HIS A 9 15.77 13.87 -23.27
N PRO A 10 15.84 13.53 -21.97
CA PRO A 10 15.26 12.31 -21.45
C PRO A 10 13.74 12.46 -21.55
N ALA A 11 13.19 12.03 -22.69
CA ALA A 11 11.76 11.95 -22.88
C ALA A 11 11.26 10.91 -21.87
N ILE A 12 10.32 11.32 -21.03
CA ILE A 12 9.57 10.41 -20.17
C ILE A 12 8.94 9.39 -21.12
N ARG A 13 9.41 8.15 -21.06
CA ARG A 13 8.91 7.05 -21.89
C ARG A 13 7.58 6.58 -21.31
N PRO A 14 6.42 6.91 -21.89
CA PRO A 14 5.12 6.53 -21.35
C PRO A 14 4.96 5.00 -21.28
N ASP A 15 5.67 4.27 -22.14
CA ASP A 15 5.83 2.81 -22.14
C ASP A 15 6.41 2.24 -20.85
N LEU A 16 7.21 3.01 -20.09
CA LEU A 16 7.68 2.60 -18.76
C LEU A 16 6.64 2.78 -17.65
N TYR A 17 5.58 3.55 -17.90
CA TYR A 17 4.46 3.79 -17.00
C TYR A 17 3.19 3.08 -17.48
N GLN A 18 3.29 2.27 -18.53
CA GLN A 18 2.25 1.31 -18.85
C GLN A 18 2.24 0.28 -17.73
N LEU A 19 1.33 0.50 -16.77
CA LEU A 19 0.92 -0.56 -15.88
C LEU A 19 0.53 -1.74 -16.79
N PRO A 20 1.09 -2.94 -16.56
CA PRO A 20 0.57 -4.14 -17.20
C PRO A 20 -0.95 -4.12 -17.04
N GLU A 21 -1.71 -4.48 -18.09
CA GLU A 21 -3.14 -4.72 -17.94
C GLU A 21 -3.29 -5.60 -16.70
N GLU A 22 -3.85 -5.03 -15.61
CA GLU A 22 -4.07 -5.74 -14.36
C GLU A 22 -4.73 -7.07 -14.77
N PRO A 23 -4.09 -8.23 -14.58
CA PRO A 23 -4.67 -9.49 -15.01
C PRO A 23 -5.87 -9.78 -14.12
N SER A 24 -7.01 -9.12 -14.33
CA SER A 24 -8.17 -9.13 -13.43
C SER A 24 -7.72 -9.40 -11.99
N GLU A 25 -6.95 -8.51 -11.34
CA GLU A 25 -6.16 -8.77 -10.12
C GLU A 25 -6.98 -9.22 -8.87
N TRP A 26 -8.24 -9.60 -9.08
CA TRP A 26 -9.07 -10.40 -8.19
C TRP A 26 -9.06 -11.91 -8.49
N ALA A 27 -8.33 -12.40 -9.50
CA ALA A 27 -8.16 -13.82 -9.79
C ALA A 27 -7.18 -14.44 -8.79
N LEU A 28 -7.75 -14.85 -7.66
CA LEU A 28 -7.10 -15.47 -6.52
C LEU A 28 -6.24 -16.68 -6.94
N PRO A 29 -4.98 -16.83 -6.46
CA PRO A 29 -4.43 -18.15 -6.28
C PRO A 29 -5.25 -18.82 -5.17
N ASN A 30 -6.21 -19.66 -5.57
CA ASN A 30 -6.95 -20.59 -4.70
C ASN A 30 -7.45 -19.98 -3.37
N GLY A 31 -8.41 -19.06 -3.42
CA GLY A 31 -9.44 -18.89 -2.38
C GLY A 31 -9.03 -18.54 -0.93
N SER A 32 -7.76 -18.27 -0.61
CA SER A 32 -7.29 -18.21 0.79
C SER A 32 -6.43 -16.99 1.16
N ALA A 33 -6.13 -16.10 0.21
CA ALA A 33 -5.27 -14.94 0.50
C ALA A 33 -6.02 -13.85 1.30
N VAL A 34 -5.44 -13.46 2.45
CA VAL A 34 -5.88 -12.31 3.25
C VAL A 34 -5.81 -11.04 2.41
N ARG A 35 -6.88 -10.24 2.43
CA ARG A 35 -6.95 -8.97 1.70
C ARG A 35 -6.98 -7.80 2.67
N LEU A 36 -6.17 -6.78 2.42
CA LEU A 36 -6.13 -5.53 3.17
C LEU A 36 -6.42 -4.37 2.21
N TRP A 37 -7.37 -3.50 2.59
CA TRP A 37 -7.62 -2.25 1.88
C TRP A 37 -7.07 -1.09 2.70
N PHE A 38 -6.30 -0.25 2.03
CA PHE A 38 -5.70 0.95 2.59
C PHE A 38 -5.58 2.01 1.50
N ALA A 39 -5.51 3.28 1.91
CA ALA A 39 -5.27 4.40 1.03
C ALA A 39 -3.95 5.07 1.39
N LEU A 40 -3.22 5.52 0.37
CA LEU A 40 -1.97 6.26 0.50
C LEU A 40 -2.17 7.67 -0.02
N ARG A 41 -1.64 8.65 0.69
CA ARG A 41 -1.58 10.04 0.25
C ARG A 41 -0.26 10.66 0.66
N TYR A 42 0.49 11.16 -0.29
CA TYR A 42 1.67 11.97 -0.01
C TYR A 42 1.30 13.45 0.02
N GLN A 43 1.75 14.16 1.05
CA GLN A 43 1.55 15.60 1.23
C GLN A 43 2.91 16.28 1.07
N GLN A 44 3.19 16.81 -0.12
CA GLN A 44 4.49 17.35 -0.47
C GLN A 44 4.86 18.57 0.39
N GLU A 45 3.90 19.41 0.75
CA GLU A 45 4.13 20.63 1.54
C GLU A 45 4.67 20.33 2.95
N ARG A 46 4.44 19.10 3.43
CA ARG A 46 4.86 18.64 4.75
C ARG A 46 5.84 17.48 4.68
N GLU A 47 6.17 17.04 3.47
CA GLU A 47 6.96 15.83 3.20
C GLU A 47 6.42 14.58 3.94
N GLN A 48 5.09 14.45 4.02
CA GLN A 48 4.43 13.44 4.84
C GLN A 48 3.73 12.37 3.99
N LEU A 49 3.99 11.09 4.28
CA LEU A 49 3.24 9.95 3.76
C LEU A 49 2.13 9.54 4.72
N VAL A 50 0.89 9.80 4.31
CA VAL A 50 -0.32 9.45 5.05
C VAL A 50 -0.85 8.09 4.57
N VAL A 51 -1.00 7.15 5.48
CA VAL A 51 -1.55 5.80 5.26
C VAL A 51 -2.84 5.65 6.05
N SER A 52 -3.96 5.46 5.37
CA SER A 52 -5.27 5.22 6.00
C SER A 52 -5.66 3.77 5.85
N LEU A 53 -5.80 3.05 6.96
CA LEU A 53 -6.32 1.69 6.96
C LEU A 53 -7.84 1.71 6.92
N LEU A 54 -8.43 0.84 6.09
CA LEU A 54 -9.87 0.81 5.86
C LEU A 54 -10.50 -0.48 6.38
N ARG A 55 -10.11 -1.63 5.82
CA ARG A 55 -10.67 -2.94 6.21
C ARG A 55 -9.76 -4.07 5.80
N ALA A 56 -9.99 -5.26 6.36
CA ALA A 56 -9.45 -6.49 5.83
C ALA A 56 -10.56 -7.54 5.60
N ALA A 57 -10.27 -8.56 4.80
CA ALA A 57 -11.16 -9.68 4.53
C ALA A 57 -10.35 -10.95 4.29
N ASN A 58 -11.05 -12.08 4.17
CA ASN A 58 -10.47 -13.41 3.95
C ASN A 58 -9.44 -13.77 5.05
N LEU A 59 -9.71 -13.34 6.29
CA LEU A 59 -8.93 -13.80 7.43
C LEU A 59 -9.14 -15.30 7.63
N PRO A 60 -8.09 -16.07 7.98
CA PRO A 60 -8.22 -17.46 8.35
C PRO A 60 -9.30 -17.66 9.42
N VAL A 61 -10.07 -18.74 9.35
CA VAL A 61 -11.19 -19.02 10.27
C VAL A 61 -10.76 -18.94 11.74
N GLN A 62 -9.57 -19.46 12.05
CA GLN A 62 -8.94 -19.38 13.38
C GLN A 62 -8.71 -17.94 13.90
N CYS A 63 -8.64 -16.95 13.01
CA CYS A 63 -8.44 -15.54 13.35
C CYS A 63 -9.75 -14.75 13.47
N GLN A 64 -10.88 -15.26 12.97
CA GLN A 64 -12.15 -14.52 12.91
C GLN A 64 -12.76 -14.23 14.30
N GLY A 65 -12.50 -15.09 15.29
CA GLY A 65 -12.89 -14.88 16.69
C GLY A 65 -11.93 -13.98 17.48
N ASN A 66 -10.75 -13.69 16.93
CA ASN A 66 -9.69 -12.94 17.58
C ASN A 66 -9.73 -11.45 17.19
N VAL A 67 -9.06 -10.63 17.99
CA VAL A 67 -8.81 -9.24 17.62
C VAL A 67 -7.82 -9.21 16.46
N THR A 68 -8.21 -8.63 15.33
CA THR A 68 -7.30 -8.38 14.22
C THR A 68 -6.42 -7.16 14.50
N LEU A 69 -5.11 -7.33 14.37
CA LEU A 69 -4.11 -6.26 14.47
C LEU A 69 -3.37 -6.15 13.13
N VAL A 70 -3.16 -4.92 12.66
CA VAL A 70 -2.35 -4.64 11.46
C VAL A 70 -1.13 -3.85 11.90
N LYS A 71 0.05 -4.30 11.47
CA LYS A 71 1.33 -3.65 11.74
C LYS A 71 1.83 -3.01 10.45
N LEU A 72 2.14 -1.72 10.50
CA LEU A 72 2.67 -0.92 9.40
C LEU A 72 4.10 -0.50 9.70
N GLN A 73 4.95 -0.61 8.68
CA GLN A 73 6.32 -0.14 8.71
C GLN A 73 6.68 0.41 7.33
N LEU A 74 7.34 1.57 7.30
CA LEU A 74 7.94 2.14 6.09
C LEU A 74 9.40 1.67 6.00
N LEU A 75 9.85 1.20 4.84
CA LEU A 75 11.21 0.69 4.63
C LEU A 75 11.99 1.58 3.63
N PRO A 76 13.30 1.80 3.81
CA PRO A 76 14.08 1.47 5.00
C PRO A 76 13.66 2.39 6.16
N SER A 77 13.33 1.80 7.31
CA SER A 77 12.97 2.60 8.48
C SER A 77 14.26 3.09 9.15
N ASP A 78 14.48 4.40 9.23
CA ASP A 78 15.56 4.97 10.06
C ASP A 78 15.30 4.68 11.55
N ASP A 79 14.02 4.66 11.93
CA ASP A 79 13.56 4.36 13.28
C ASP A 79 12.77 3.03 13.34
N ARG A 80 13.03 2.20 14.36
CA ARG A 80 12.39 0.87 14.53
C ARG A 80 10.91 0.93 14.91
N ARG A 81 10.25 2.10 14.91
CA ARG A 81 8.84 2.23 15.28
C ARG A 81 7.92 1.80 14.16
N HIS A 82 7.37 0.62 14.36
CA HIS A 82 6.20 0.18 13.66
C HIS A 82 4.95 0.86 14.22
N ARG A 83 3.95 1.07 13.37
CA ARG A 83 2.62 1.52 13.81
C ARG A 83 1.67 0.35 13.81
N GLN A 84 0.81 0.29 14.81
CA GLN A 84 -0.15 -0.80 14.94
C GLN A 84 -1.57 -0.26 15.00
N ALA A 85 -2.46 -0.85 14.21
CA ALA A 85 -3.89 -0.61 14.26
C ALA A 85 -4.61 -1.82 14.82
N LYS A 86 -5.70 -1.56 15.53
CA LYS A 86 -6.59 -2.58 16.07
C LYS A 86 -7.95 -2.47 15.40
N ALA A 87 -8.45 -3.57 14.86
CA ALA A 87 -9.77 -3.59 14.25
C ALA A 87 -10.83 -3.17 15.27
N ARG A 88 -11.71 -2.25 14.87
CA ARG A 88 -12.81 -1.74 15.72
C ARG A 88 -13.93 -2.77 15.86
N ARG A 89 -14.15 -3.59 14.83
CA ARG A 89 -15.12 -4.69 14.82
C ARG A 89 -14.40 -6.02 14.60
N LYS A 90 -14.79 -7.02 15.37
CA LYS A 90 -14.38 -8.42 15.21
C LYS A 90 -15.24 -9.10 14.14
N GLY A 91 -14.75 -10.20 13.56
CA GLY A 91 -15.47 -11.02 12.60
C GLY A 91 -14.75 -11.16 11.26
N CYS A 92 -15.44 -11.68 10.25
CA CYS A 92 -14.88 -11.99 8.92
C CYS A 92 -14.40 -10.76 8.13
N HIS A 93 -14.85 -9.57 8.54
CA HIS A 93 -14.57 -8.29 7.87
C HIS A 93 -14.15 -7.22 8.90
N PRO A 94 -12.95 -7.34 9.49
CA PRO A 94 -12.45 -6.33 10.41
C PRO A 94 -12.34 -4.98 9.70
N GLN A 95 -12.81 -3.94 10.38
CA GLN A 95 -12.72 -2.55 9.92
C GLN A 95 -11.72 -1.77 10.76
N PHE A 96 -10.95 -0.93 10.09
CA PHE A 96 -9.97 -0.02 10.65
C PHE A 96 -10.41 1.39 10.26
N ASN A 97 -10.26 2.36 11.15
CA ASN A 97 -10.45 3.78 10.83
C ASN A 97 -9.26 4.51 11.46
N ASP A 98 -8.07 4.06 11.10
CA ASP A 98 -6.80 4.50 11.65
C ASP A 98 -6.00 5.11 10.52
N THR A 99 -5.50 6.31 10.75
CA THR A 99 -4.65 7.03 9.81
C THR A 99 -3.29 7.25 10.45
N PHE A 100 -2.26 6.91 9.70
CA PHE A 100 -0.86 6.97 10.11
C PHE A 100 -0.12 7.94 9.20
N VAL A 101 0.72 8.81 9.77
CA VAL A 101 1.49 9.82 9.04
C VAL A 101 2.98 9.55 9.24
N PHE A 102 3.65 9.00 8.24
CA PHE A 102 5.10 8.87 8.21
C PHE A 102 5.71 10.17 7.69
N GLN A 103 6.82 10.58 8.27
CA GLN A 103 7.61 11.76 7.90
C GLN A 103 9.06 11.32 7.80
#